data_AF-A0AAP0IUY2-F1
#
_entry.id   AF-A0AAP0IUY2-F1
#
_cell.length_a   1.000
_cell.length_b   1.000
_cell.length_c   1.000
_cell.angle_alpha   90.00
_cell.angle_beta   90.00
_cell.angle_gamma   90.00
#
_symmetry.space_group_name_H-M   'P 1'
#
loop_
_entity.id
_entity.type
_entity.pdbx_description
1 polymer ?
#
loop_
_entity_poly.entity_id
_entity_poly.type
_entity_poly.pdbx_seq_one_letter_code
_entity_poly.pdbx_strand_id
1 'polypeptide(L)'
;MEGQQSPSTKKAHTSTEEYEDLLPVMAEKLDIDAFVSELCGGFRLLAEPESGLITAVSLRRNSALLGMDGMSKRRSRRQWLSPGMMENAEEWLEKALDRELLRQPGSSV
;
A
#
# COMPACT_ATOMS: atom_id res chain seq x y z
N MET A 1 -53.88 -12.30 -6.56
CA MET A 1 -52.81 -12.99 -7.32
C MET A 1 -51.76 -11.96 -7.67
N GLU A 2 -50.52 -12.38 -7.49
CA GLU A 2 -49.26 -11.65 -7.64
C GLU A 2 -49.16 -10.88 -8.98
N GLY A 3 -48.31 -9.87 -9.15
CA GLY A 3 -47.16 -9.57 -8.31
C GLY A 3 -46.45 -8.25 -8.64
N GLN A 4 -45.77 -7.80 -7.59
CA GLN A 4 -44.35 -7.44 -7.59
C GLN A 4 -43.91 -6.36 -8.57
N GLN A 5 -44.06 -5.13 -8.11
CA GLN A 5 -43.19 -4.02 -8.48
C GLN A 5 -41.90 -4.15 -7.66
N SER A 6 -40.83 -4.64 -8.27
CA SER A 6 -39.51 -4.69 -7.66
C SER A 6 -38.92 -3.28 -7.58
N PRO A 7 -38.53 -2.78 -6.39
CA PRO A 7 -37.77 -1.54 -6.29
C PRO A 7 -36.33 -1.78 -6.79
N SER A 8 -35.94 -0.93 -7.74
CA SER A 8 -34.56 -0.74 -8.21
C SER A 8 -33.63 -0.48 -7.03
N THR A 9 -32.94 -1.52 -6.55
CA THR A 9 -31.77 -1.33 -5.70
C THR A 9 -30.61 -0.95 -6.61
N LYS A 10 -30.39 0.36 -6.72
CA LYS A 10 -29.14 0.94 -7.20
C LYS A 10 -28.00 0.23 -6.48
N LYS A 11 -27.19 -0.57 -7.19
CA LYS A 11 -25.92 -1.05 -6.66
C LYS A 11 -25.08 0.18 -6.37
N ALA A 12 -24.94 0.49 -5.08
CA ALA A 12 -23.85 1.33 -4.64
C ALA A 12 -22.56 0.63 -5.09
N HIS A 13 -21.79 1.26 -5.97
CA HIS A 13 -20.40 0.90 -6.16
C HIS A 13 -19.68 1.25 -4.85
N THR A 14 -19.70 0.33 -3.88
CA THR A 14 -18.70 0.32 -2.82
C THR A 14 -17.42 -0.13 -3.50
N SER A 15 -16.54 0.82 -3.80
CA SER A 15 -15.17 0.55 -4.22
C SER A 15 -14.52 -0.33 -3.16
N THR A 16 -14.59 -1.64 -3.39
CA THR A 16 -14.07 -2.67 -2.50
C THR A 16 -12.61 -2.78 -2.88
N GLU A 17 -11.71 -2.24 -2.06
CA GLU A 17 -10.27 -2.46 -2.21
C GLU A 17 -10.03 -3.95 -1.89
N GLU A 18 -10.17 -4.80 -2.91
CA GLU A 18 -9.92 -6.23 -2.80
C GLU A 18 -8.41 -6.46 -2.68
N TYR A 19 -8.01 -7.26 -1.71
CA TYR A 19 -6.61 -7.63 -1.54
C TYR A 19 -6.26 -8.69 -2.59
N GLU A 20 -5.17 -8.47 -3.32
CA GLU A 20 -4.64 -9.46 -4.26
C GLU A 20 -3.89 -10.57 -3.49
N ASP A 21 -4.16 -11.83 -3.84
CA ASP A 21 -3.42 -12.96 -3.29
C ASP A 21 -2.04 -13.06 -3.97
N LEU A 22 -1.01 -12.62 -3.24
CA LEU A 22 0.38 -12.67 -3.68
C LEU A 22 1.15 -13.84 -3.06
N LEU A 23 0.51 -14.69 -2.24
CA LEU A 23 1.18 -15.84 -1.62
C LEU A 23 1.78 -16.79 -2.66
N PRO A 24 1.12 -17.10 -3.80
CA PRO A 24 1.72 -17.96 -4.83
C PRO A 24 2.98 -17.35 -5.44
N VAL A 25 2.98 -16.04 -5.72
CA VAL A 25 4.14 -15.34 -6.29
C VAL A 25 5.30 -15.30 -5.29
N MET A 26 4.99 -15.11 -4.00
CA MET A 26 6.00 -15.12 -2.94
C MET A 26 6.59 -16.52 -2.73
N ALA A 27 5.75 -17.57 -2.76
CA ALA A 27 6.17 -18.97 -2.66
C ALA A 27 6.85 -19.52 -3.93
N GLU A 28 6.76 -18.82 -5.06
CA GLU A 28 7.57 -19.12 -6.25
C GLU A 28 8.95 -18.43 -6.16
N LYS A 29 9.00 -17.22 -5.59
CA LYS A 29 10.23 -16.43 -5.43
C LYS A 29 11.10 -16.91 -4.26
N LEU A 30 10.48 -17.41 -3.21
CA LEU A 30 11.14 -18.10 -2.10
C LEU A 30 10.79 -19.58 -2.19
N ASP A 31 11.69 -20.46 -1.75
CA ASP A 31 11.32 -21.85 -1.47
C ASP A 31 10.16 -21.89 -0.46
N ILE A 32 9.27 -22.89 -0.57
CA ILE A 32 8.03 -22.96 0.23
C ILE A 32 8.35 -23.00 1.73
N ASP A 33 9.36 -23.74 2.16
CA ASP A 33 9.70 -23.85 3.58
C ASP A 33 10.28 -22.53 4.10
N ALA A 34 11.11 -21.87 3.29
CA ALA A 34 11.63 -20.55 3.60
C ALA A 34 10.50 -19.50 3.68
N PHE A 35 9.57 -19.51 2.71
CA PHE A 35 8.43 -18.62 2.68
C PHE A 35 7.54 -18.77 3.92
N VAL A 36 7.17 -20.00 4.29
CA VAL A 36 6.34 -20.26 5.47
C VAL A 36 7.07 -19.83 6.74
N SER A 37 8.37 -20.10 6.86
CA SER A 37 9.17 -19.68 8.01
C SER A 37 9.17 -18.15 8.18
N GLU A 38 9.44 -17.42 7.09
CA GLU A 38 9.45 -15.95 7.08
C GLU A 38 8.06 -15.37 7.35
N LEU A 39 7.01 -15.93 6.74
CA LEU A 39 5.62 -15.51 6.96
C LEU A 39 5.22 -15.69 8.42
N CYS A 40 5.54 -16.83 9.02
CA CYS A 40 5.32 -17.07 10.45
C CYS A 40 6.19 -16.17 11.33
N GLY A 41 7.39 -15.81 10.90
CA GLY A 41 8.25 -14.83 11.57
C GLY A 41 7.61 -13.45 11.61
N GLY A 42 7.15 -12.96 10.46
CA GLY A 42 6.42 -11.70 10.34
C GLY A 42 5.12 -11.68 11.14
N PHE A 43 4.35 -12.77 11.13
CA PHE A 43 3.13 -12.88 11.92
C PHE A 43 3.42 -12.78 13.42
N ARG A 44 4.42 -13.53 13.92
CA ARG A 44 4.84 -13.47 15.33
C ARG A 44 5.37 -12.08 15.73
N LEU A 45 6.03 -11.38 14.82
CA LEU A 45 6.50 -10.02 15.06
C LEU A 45 5.34 -9.02 15.22
N LEU A 46 4.25 -9.20 14.45
CA LEU A 46 3.09 -8.31 14.46
C LEU A 46 2.02 -8.69 15.49
N ALA A 47 1.98 -9.96 15.90
CA ALA A 47 1.02 -10.47 16.87
C ALA A 47 1.35 -10.04 18.30
N GLU A 48 0.34 -10.02 19.16
CA GLU A 48 0.56 -9.88 20.60
C GLU A 48 1.10 -11.20 21.17
N PRO A 49 2.12 -11.17 22.07
CA PRO A 49 2.69 -12.39 22.62
C PRO A 49 1.71 -13.24 23.42
N GLU A 50 0.73 -12.60 24.07
CA GLU A 50 -0.22 -13.26 24.96
C GLU A 50 -1.37 -13.92 24.20
N SER A 51 -1.90 -13.25 23.17
CA SER A 51 -3.03 -13.76 22.39
C SER A 51 -2.60 -14.54 21.15
N GLY A 52 -1.37 -14.32 20.67
CA GLY A 52 -0.91 -14.84 19.39
C GLY A 52 -1.69 -14.25 18.19
N LEU A 53 -2.46 -13.19 18.39
CA LEU A 53 -3.27 -12.56 17.34
C LEU A 53 -2.71 -11.21 16.95
N ILE A 54 -2.86 -10.86 15.67
CA ILE A 54 -2.60 -9.51 15.18
C ILE A 54 -3.83 -8.66 15.51
N THR A 55 -3.69 -7.75 16.47
CA THR A 55 -4.71 -6.75 16.80
C THR A 55 -4.41 -5.45 16.05
N ALA A 56 -5.43 -4.60 15.88
CA ALA A 56 -5.20 -3.28 15.28
C ALA A 56 -4.19 -2.44 16.09
N VAL A 57 -4.06 -2.69 17.40
CA VAL A 57 -3.10 -2.02 18.28
C VAL A 57 -1.70 -2.60 18.07
N SER A 58 -1.55 -3.92 18.09
CA SER A 58 -0.25 -4.59 17.89
C SER A 58 0.32 -4.30 16.51
N LEU A 59 -0.53 -4.33 15.48
CA LEU A 59 -0.14 -4.03 14.11
C LEU A 59 0.42 -2.61 13.99
N ARG A 60 -0.30 -1.60 14.50
CA ARG A 60 0.15 -0.20 14.45
C ARG A 60 1.46 0.03 15.20
N ARG A 61 1.64 -0.63 16.34
CA ARG A 61 2.83 -0.50 17.18
C ARG A 61 4.03 -1.21 16.56
N ASN A 62 3.82 -2.42 16.06
CA ASN A 62 4.90 -3.31 15.62
C ASN A 62 5.23 -3.12 14.14
N SER A 63 4.35 -2.56 13.31
CA SER A 63 4.64 -2.24 11.90
C SER A 63 5.80 -1.25 11.75
N ALA A 64 6.06 -0.43 12.78
CA ALA A 64 7.22 0.44 12.83
C ALA A 64 8.54 -0.33 12.68
N LEU A 65 8.61 -1.56 13.21
CA LEU A 65 9.78 -2.43 13.15
C LEU A 65 10.09 -2.92 11.73
N LEU A 66 9.09 -2.89 10.85
CA LEU A 66 9.22 -3.22 9.43
C LEU A 66 9.61 -2.01 8.57
N GLY A 67 9.97 -0.87 9.18
CA GLY A 67 10.27 0.37 8.46
C GLY A 67 9.04 1.03 7.84
N MET A 68 7.83 0.58 8.20
CA MET A 68 6.56 1.09 7.68
C MET A 68 6.05 2.35 8.43
N ASP A 69 6.87 2.90 9.33
CA ASP A 69 6.58 4.10 10.15
C ASP A 69 6.19 5.34 9.33
N GLY A 70 6.58 5.37 8.04
CA GLY A 70 6.28 6.45 7.08
C GLY A 70 4.87 6.46 6.48
N MET A 71 4.08 5.39 6.64
CA MET A 71 2.74 5.28 6.03
C MET A 71 1.62 5.97 6.82
N SER A 72 1.93 6.66 7.91
CA SER A 72 0.95 7.48 8.63
C SER A 72 0.62 8.76 7.84
N LYS A 73 -0.30 8.68 6.87
CA LYS A 73 -1.26 9.69 6.30
C LYS A 73 -0.87 11.18 6.10
N ARG A 74 0.33 11.61 6.51
CA ARG A 74 0.71 12.99 6.78
C ARG A 74 1.96 13.42 5.99
N ARG A 75 2.71 12.47 5.41
CA ARG A 75 3.86 12.79 4.54
C ARG A 75 3.50 13.04 3.09
N SER A 76 2.53 12.34 2.50
CA SER A 76 2.14 12.63 1.10
C SER A 76 1.42 13.97 0.94
N ARG A 77 0.68 14.46 1.93
CA ARG A 77 -0.11 15.70 1.77
C ARG A 77 0.70 16.99 1.88
N ARG A 78 1.84 17.00 2.57
CA ARG A 78 2.65 18.23 2.76
C ARG A 78 3.80 18.35 1.76
N GLN A 79 4.38 17.23 1.34
CA GLN A 79 5.50 17.24 0.39
C GLN A 79 5.03 17.42 -1.06
N TRP A 80 3.83 16.93 -1.42
CA TRP A 80 3.33 16.94 -2.80
C TRP A 80 2.39 18.11 -3.13
N LEU A 81 1.96 18.90 -2.13
CA LEU A 81 0.99 19.99 -2.29
C LEU A 81 1.48 21.26 -1.58
N SER A 82 2.73 21.65 -1.81
CA SER A 82 3.18 22.98 -1.40
C SER A 82 2.38 24.04 -2.17
N PRO A 83 1.94 25.15 -1.55
CA PRO A 83 1.10 26.16 -2.21
C PRO A 83 1.69 26.71 -3.53
N GLY A 84 3.01 26.87 -3.61
CA GLY A 84 3.69 27.29 -4.85
C GLY A 84 3.83 26.21 -5.93
N MET A 85 3.46 24.96 -5.63
CA MET A 85 3.48 23.82 -6.58
C MET A 85 2.14 23.68 -7.32
N MET A 86 1.05 24.24 -6.77
CA MET A 86 -0.27 24.25 -7.40
C MET A 86 -0.50 25.46 -8.33
N GLU A 87 0.31 26.51 -8.22
CA GLU A 87 0.09 27.75 -8.99
C GLU A 87 0.44 27.60 -10.48
N ASN A 88 1.35 26.67 -10.82
CA ASN A 88 1.58 26.22 -12.20
C ASN A 88 2.07 24.76 -12.21
N ALA A 89 1.13 23.82 -12.11
CA ALA A 89 1.44 22.39 -12.07
C ALA A 89 2.02 21.87 -13.40
N GLU A 90 1.73 22.54 -14.52
CA GLU A 90 2.21 22.17 -15.86
C GLU A 90 3.72 22.41 -16.00
N GLU A 91 4.22 23.58 -15.63
CA GLU A 91 5.66 23.88 -15.64
C GLU A 91 6.48 22.93 -14.75
N TRP A 92 5.88 22.47 -13.65
CA TRP A 92 6.53 21.54 -12.74
C TRP A 92 6.63 20.13 -13.32
N LEU A 93 5.58 19.68 -14.01
CA LEU A 93 5.58 18.40 -14.75
C LEU A 93 6.59 18.42 -15.89
N GLU A 94 6.65 19.52 -16.66
CA GLU A 94 7.65 19.69 -17.73
C GLU A 94 9.08 19.66 -17.17
N LYS A 95 9.38 20.41 -16.10
CA LYS A 95 10.70 20.37 -15.46
C LYS A 95 11.07 19.01 -14.86
N ALA A 96 10.09 18.29 -14.33
CA ALA A 96 10.31 16.96 -13.77
C ALA A 96 10.62 15.94 -14.89
N LEU A 97 9.91 16.03 -16.02
CA LEU A 97 10.18 15.24 -17.21
C LEU A 97 11.54 15.58 -17.82
N ASP A 98 11.90 16.86 -17.92
CA ASP A 98 13.23 17.30 -18.39
C ASP A 98 14.36 16.79 -17.50
N ARG A 99 14.17 16.83 -16.18
CA ARG A 99 15.15 16.33 -15.20
C ARG A 99 15.34 14.82 -15.31
N GLU A 100 14.29 14.07 -15.63
CA GLU A 100 14.36 12.64 -15.86
C GLU A 100 14.92 12.31 -17.25
N LEU A 101 14.64 13.14 -18.26
CA LEU A 101 15.17 12.97 -19.62
C LEU A 101 16.68 13.32 -19.72
N LEU A 102 17.17 14.28 -18.93
CA LEU A 102 18.61 14.52 -18.75
C LEU A 102 19.29 13.46 -17.88
N ARG A 103 18.54 12.62 -17.19
CA ARG A 103 19.09 11.49 -16.43
C ARG A 103 19.28 10.29 -17.35
N GLN A 104 20.24 10.39 -18.28
CA GLN A 104 20.70 9.22 -19.03
C GLN A 104 21.45 8.25 -18.09
N PRO A 105 21.31 6.93 -18.33
CA PRO A 105 21.81 5.88 -17.46
C PRO A 105 23.31 5.70 -17.66
N GLY A 106 24.07 5.68 -16.57
CA GLY A 106 25.50 5.35 -16.62
C GLY A 106 26.38 6.38 -15.94
N SER A 107 26.42 6.34 -14.61
CA SER A 107 27.66 6.65 -13.91
C SER A 107 27.87 5.58 -12.85
N SER A 108 28.30 4.41 -13.32
CA SER A 108 29.12 3.49 -12.54
C SER A 108 29.93 2.64 -13.51
N VAL A 109 31.24 2.88 -13.45
CA VAL A 109 32.41 2.35 -14.18
C VAL A 109 32.57 2.64 -15.67
#